data_AF-A0A9W9E5N4-F1
#
_entry.id   AF-A0A9W9E5N4-F1
#
_cell.length_a   1.000
_cell.length_b   1.000
_cell.length_c   1.000
_cell.angle_alpha   90.00
_cell.angle_beta   90.00
_cell.angle_gamma   90.00
#
_symmetry.space_group_name_H-M   'P 1'
#
loop_
_entity.id
_entity.type
_entity.pdbx_description
1 polymer ?
#
loop_
_entity_poly.entity_id
_entity_poly.type
_entity_poly.pdbx_seq_one_letter_code
_entity_poly.pdbx_strand_id
1 'polypeptide(L)'
;MTATSTAELAIYAALSIPNIYILFKHGRTGLLGWAYLLVFCTLRIVGGALDLSGSTTAGIISSIGLSPLLLAASGILKEARTYYCDPLDKKVEWTVVLLFHGIATTGVAILAIGVSNLDSSNVKPSDVPTDDAMVKAGIALLTLSWAIVAIVSVWALAHPAKSQKSKSSIVAGTRLLWSVLISDVFSGIRVIYTLVSLVTQDETLNPVTGSLTIRVLLSLIPELVCVLAFLTAGFVTRNAARDSSKANRAAGRRDLNSAEI
;
A
#
# COMPACT_ATOMS: atom_id res chain seq x y z
N MET A 1 -18.76 -16.59 10.21
CA MET A 1 -18.36 -15.34 9.50
C MET A 1 -18.30 -14.14 10.43
N THR A 2 -19.14 -14.03 11.47
CA THR A 2 -19.20 -12.85 12.35
C THR A 2 -17.92 -12.54 13.16
N ALA A 3 -17.25 -13.56 13.73
CA ALA A 3 -16.08 -13.31 14.60
C ALA A 3 -14.88 -12.70 13.86
N THR A 4 -14.56 -13.22 12.66
CA THR A 4 -13.47 -12.71 11.83
C THR A 4 -13.72 -11.28 11.38
N SER A 5 -14.93 -10.99 10.89
CA SER A 5 -15.30 -9.65 10.41
C SER A 5 -15.40 -8.63 11.55
N THR A 6 -15.82 -9.06 12.74
CA THR A 6 -15.77 -8.25 13.98
C THR A 6 -14.32 -7.95 14.36
N ALA A 7 -13.43 -8.94 14.31
CA ALA A 7 -12.01 -8.76 14.61
C ALA A 7 -11.33 -7.82 13.59
N GLU A 8 -11.59 -8.00 12.30
CA GLU A 8 -11.09 -7.14 11.23
C GLU A 8 -11.52 -5.68 11.47
N LEU A 9 -12.81 -5.45 11.69
CA LEU A 9 -13.36 -4.13 12.01
C LEU A 9 -12.66 -3.51 13.23
N ALA A 10 -12.59 -4.25 14.35
CA ALA A 10 -12.00 -3.75 15.59
C ALA A 10 -10.50 -3.42 15.43
N ILE A 11 -9.75 -4.28 14.76
CA ILE A 11 -8.31 -4.10 14.53
C ILE A 11 -8.07 -2.87 13.66
N TYR A 12 -8.69 -2.76 12.49
CA TYR A 12 -8.45 -1.63 11.59
C TYR A 12 -9.00 -0.31 12.12
N ALA A 13 -10.08 -0.33 12.91
CA ALA A 13 -10.53 0.84 13.65
C ALA A 13 -9.48 1.31 14.67
N ALA A 14 -8.93 0.39 15.47
CA ALA A 14 -7.88 0.70 16.43
C ALA A 14 -6.60 1.22 15.75
N LEU A 15 -6.20 0.62 14.62
CA LEU A 15 -5.02 1.03 13.85
C LEU A 15 -5.19 2.34 13.09
N SER A 16 -6.44 2.78 12.83
CA SER A 16 -6.70 4.07 12.20
C SER A 16 -6.30 5.26 13.09
N ILE A 17 -6.41 5.11 14.42
CA ILE A 17 -6.04 6.16 15.39
C ILE A 17 -4.55 6.55 15.29
N PRO A 18 -3.58 5.63 15.44
CA PRO A 18 -2.17 5.96 15.27
C PRO A 18 -1.83 6.37 13.83
N ASN A 19 -2.54 5.84 12.83
CA ASN A 19 -2.34 6.25 11.43
C ASN A 19 -2.67 7.74 11.21
N ILE A 20 -3.78 8.23 11.75
CA ILE A 20 -4.16 9.65 11.69
C ILE A 20 -3.06 10.51 12.34
N TYR A 21 -2.54 10.09 13.49
CA TYR A 21 -1.43 10.79 14.13
C TYR A 21 -0.17 10.84 13.25
N ILE A 22 0.20 9.72 12.62
CA ILE A 22 1.36 9.62 11.72
C ILE A 22 1.16 10.51 10.48
N LEU A 23 -0.01 10.46 9.85
CA LEU A 23 -0.39 11.29 8.71
C LEU A 23 -0.11 12.78 8.97
N PHE A 24 -0.55 13.29 10.14
CA PHE A 24 -0.28 14.67 10.52
C PHE A 24 1.20 14.96 10.80
N LYS A 25 1.95 14.00 11.37
CA LYS A 25 3.37 14.19 11.69
C LYS A 25 4.28 14.20 10.47
N HIS A 26 3.98 13.38 9.46
CA HIS A 26 4.74 13.32 8.22
C HIS A 26 4.40 14.45 7.25
N GLY A 27 3.18 15.00 7.34
CA GLY A 27 2.77 16.19 6.59
C GLY A 27 2.86 15.99 5.08
N ARG A 28 3.27 17.05 4.34
CA ARG A 28 3.25 17.04 2.87
C ARG A 28 4.20 16.02 2.23
N THR A 29 5.30 15.67 2.91
CA THR A 29 6.29 14.72 2.35
C THR A 29 5.73 13.31 2.31
N GLY A 30 5.03 12.90 3.37
CA GLY A 30 4.43 11.57 3.49
C GLY A 30 2.95 11.48 3.12
N LEU A 31 2.29 12.61 2.82
CA LEU A 31 0.83 12.70 2.68
C LEU A 31 0.22 11.56 1.86
N LEU A 32 0.80 11.27 0.69
CA LEU A 32 0.31 10.21 -0.20
C LEU A 32 0.32 8.84 0.49
N GLY A 33 1.43 8.46 1.09
CA GLY A 33 1.58 7.14 1.72
C GLY A 33 0.60 6.93 2.87
N TRP A 34 0.58 7.87 3.81
CA TRP A 34 -0.22 7.75 5.03
C TRP A 34 -1.72 7.94 4.76
N ALA A 35 -2.09 8.78 3.78
CA ALA A 35 -3.49 8.93 3.37
C ALA A 35 -4.02 7.64 2.72
N TYR A 36 -3.25 7.01 1.83
CA TYR A 36 -3.65 5.72 1.25
C TYR A 36 -3.69 4.60 2.30
N LEU A 37 -2.80 4.61 3.29
CA LEU A 37 -2.88 3.69 4.41
C LEU A 37 -4.18 3.89 5.21
N LEU A 38 -4.65 5.13 5.35
CA LEU A 38 -5.91 5.44 6.03
C LEU A 38 -7.13 5.03 5.19
N VAL A 39 -7.07 5.25 3.87
CA VAL A 39 -8.07 4.73 2.93
C VAL A 39 -8.15 3.22 3.01
N PHE A 40 -7.00 2.54 3.06
CA PHE A 40 -6.93 1.09 3.26
C PHE A 40 -7.63 0.66 4.56
N CYS A 41 -7.27 1.24 5.70
CA CYS A 41 -7.92 0.90 6.98
C CYS A 41 -9.44 1.21 6.95
N THR A 42 -9.85 2.29 6.29
CA THR A 42 -11.27 2.66 6.17
C THR A 42 -12.03 1.62 5.34
N LEU A 43 -11.46 1.19 4.21
CA LEU A 43 -12.07 0.14 3.37
C LEU A 43 -12.23 -1.17 4.14
N ARG A 44 -11.30 -1.49 5.04
CA ARG A 44 -11.39 -2.67 5.91
C ARG A 44 -12.51 -2.57 6.93
N ILE A 45 -12.65 -1.40 7.55
CA ILE A 45 -13.74 -1.13 8.48
C ILE A 45 -15.08 -1.24 7.75
N VAL A 46 -15.22 -0.61 6.57
CA VAL A 46 -16.45 -0.67 5.77
C VAL A 46 -16.74 -2.10 5.30
N GLY A 47 -15.73 -2.83 4.83
CA GLY A 47 -15.86 -4.22 4.42
C GLY A 47 -16.34 -5.12 5.56
N GLY A 48 -15.72 -5.02 6.74
CA GLY A 48 -16.14 -5.75 7.94
C GLY A 48 -17.55 -5.40 8.40
N ALA A 49 -17.93 -4.12 8.37
CA ALA A 49 -19.29 -3.68 8.72
C ALA A 49 -20.35 -4.21 7.74
N LEU A 50 -20.05 -4.20 6.43
CA LEU A 50 -20.96 -4.71 5.41
C LEU A 50 -21.14 -6.23 5.51
N ASP A 51 -20.07 -6.97 5.78
CA ASP A 51 -20.14 -8.42 5.99
C ASP A 51 -21.02 -8.74 7.21
N LEU A 52 -20.85 -8.00 8.32
CA LEU A 52 -21.71 -8.13 9.50
C LEU A 52 -23.18 -7.77 9.25
N SER A 53 -23.44 -6.86 8.30
CA SER A 53 -24.81 -6.50 7.90
C SER A 53 -25.47 -7.52 6.96
N GLY A 54 -24.73 -8.53 6.49
CA GLY A 54 -25.22 -9.50 5.50
C GLY A 54 -25.33 -8.93 4.07
N SER A 55 -24.62 -7.84 3.78
CA SER A 55 -24.64 -7.21 2.45
C SER A 55 -23.78 -7.99 1.46
N THR A 56 -24.34 -8.32 0.30
CA THR A 56 -23.61 -8.94 -0.83
C THR A 56 -22.46 -8.06 -1.35
N THR A 57 -22.49 -6.74 -1.06
CA THR A 57 -21.41 -5.81 -1.43
C THR A 57 -20.12 -6.02 -0.63
N ALA A 58 -20.15 -6.79 0.47
CA ALA A 58 -18.98 -7.06 1.29
C ALA A 58 -17.83 -7.74 0.51
N GLY A 59 -18.17 -8.72 -0.35
CA GLY A 59 -17.17 -9.45 -1.16
C GLY A 59 -16.44 -8.57 -2.18
N ILE A 60 -17.15 -7.59 -2.75
CA ILE A 60 -16.61 -6.61 -3.70
C ILE A 60 -15.57 -5.73 -2.99
N ILE A 61 -15.89 -5.23 -1.78
CA ILE A 61 -15.00 -4.33 -1.03
C ILE A 61 -13.77 -5.06 -0.49
N SER A 62 -13.89 -6.31 -0.04
CA SER A 62 -12.74 -7.11 0.39
C SER A 62 -11.73 -7.38 -0.73
N SER A 63 -12.18 -7.44 -1.99
CA SER A 63 -11.30 -7.65 -3.16
C SER A 63 -10.55 -6.38 -3.59
N ILE A 64 -11.01 -5.20 -3.17
CA ILE A 64 -10.48 -3.88 -3.57
C ILE A 64 -9.30 -3.43 -2.69
N GLY A 65 -9.09 -4.05 -1.52
CA GLY A 65 -8.10 -3.63 -0.52
C GLY A 65 -6.64 -3.62 -0.99
N LEU A 66 -6.28 -4.39 -2.03
CA LEU A 66 -4.90 -4.45 -2.54
C LEU A 66 -4.40 -3.11 -3.11
N SER A 67 -5.22 -2.41 -3.88
CA SER A 67 -4.83 -1.16 -4.54
C SER A 67 -4.42 -0.05 -3.56
N PRO A 68 -5.24 0.32 -2.55
CA PRO A 68 -4.84 1.34 -1.58
C PRO A 68 -3.64 0.90 -0.73
N LEU A 69 -3.43 -0.40 -0.48
CA LEU A 69 -2.23 -0.87 0.20
C LEU A 69 -0.96 -0.67 -0.65
N LEU A 70 -1.02 -0.99 -1.95
CA LEU A 70 0.08 -0.76 -2.90
C LEU A 70 0.35 0.74 -3.11
N LEU A 71 -0.70 1.56 -3.15
CA LEU A 71 -0.59 3.01 -3.21
C LEU A 71 0.04 3.59 -1.92
N ALA A 72 -0.30 3.04 -0.75
CA ALA A 72 0.34 3.38 0.51
C ALA A 72 1.83 3.04 0.47
N ALA A 73 2.18 1.81 0.04
CA ALA A 73 3.57 1.37 -0.11
C ALA A 73 4.36 2.29 -1.05
N SER A 74 3.79 2.64 -2.21
CA SER A 74 4.39 3.57 -3.16
C SER A 74 4.58 4.99 -2.59
N GLY A 75 3.57 5.51 -1.88
CA GLY A 75 3.67 6.81 -1.23
C GLY A 75 4.71 6.86 -0.10
N ILE A 76 4.81 5.79 0.70
CA ILE A 76 5.83 5.64 1.74
C ILE A 76 7.22 5.45 1.11
N LEU A 77 7.33 4.72 0.00
CA LEU A 77 8.56 4.58 -0.77
C LEU A 77 9.06 5.92 -1.32
N LYS A 78 8.15 6.74 -1.86
CA LYS A 78 8.45 8.12 -2.29
C LYS A 78 9.00 8.95 -1.13
N GLU A 79 8.38 8.86 0.04
CA GLU A 79 8.87 9.54 1.24
C GLU A 79 10.25 9.01 1.68
N ALA A 80 10.43 7.68 1.72
CA ALA A 80 11.70 7.04 2.06
C ALA A 80 12.84 7.54 1.15
N ARG A 81 12.58 7.60 -0.16
CA ARG A 81 13.54 8.10 -1.17
C ARG A 81 13.87 9.58 -0.98
N THR A 82 12.93 10.40 -0.53
CA THR A 82 13.20 11.82 -0.22
C THR A 82 14.31 11.95 0.83
N TYR A 83 14.33 11.04 1.80
CA TYR A 83 15.29 11.03 2.90
C TYR A 83 16.56 10.22 2.62
N TYR A 84 16.48 9.15 1.81
CA TYR A 84 17.55 8.18 1.55
C TYR A 84 18.30 8.39 0.22
N CYS A 85 17.61 8.83 -0.84
CA CYS A 85 18.17 8.99 -2.18
C CYS A 85 18.39 10.47 -2.54
N ASP A 86 19.11 10.69 -3.64
CA ASP A 86 19.16 12.00 -4.29
C ASP A 86 17.78 12.36 -4.87
N PRO A 87 17.40 13.66 -4.81
CA PRO A 87 16.09 14.09 -5.29
C PRO A 87 15.99 13.88 -6.81
N LEU A 88 14.83 13.40 -7.25
CA LEU A 88 14.47 13.44 -8.66
C LEU A 88 14.03 14.84 -9.07
N ASP A 89 14.03 15.09 -10.38
CA ASP A 89 13.26 16.21 -10.92
C ASP A 89 11.78 16.08 -10.51
N LYS A 90 11.19 17.18 -10.05
CA LYS A 90 9.82 17.17 -9.51
C LYS A 90 8.79 16.76 -10.55
N LYS A 91 8.97 17.12 -11.83
CA LYS A 91 8.05 16.70 -12.89
C LYS A 91 8.15 15.20 -13.09
N VAL A 92 9.36 14.66 -13.15
CA VAL A 92 9.57 13.20 -13.28
C VAL A 92 8.98 12.44 -12.09
N GLU A 93 9.22 12.89 -10.86
CA GLU A 93 8.68 12.26 -9.65
C GLU A 93 7.15 12.22 -9.68
N TRP A 94 6.49 13.35 -9.95
CA TRP A 94 5.03 13.42 -10.00
C TRP A 94 4.43 12.66 -11.18
N THR A 95 5.08 12.65 -12.34
CA THR A 95 4.65 11.84 -13.48
C THR A 95 4.68 10.35 -13.13
N VAL A 96 5.75 9.87 -12.51
CA VAL A 96 5.86 8.46 -12.09
C VAL A 96 4.78 8.12 -11.05
N VAL A 97 4.55 9.00 -10.08
CA VAL A 97 3.49 8.82 -9.06
C VAL A 97 2.11 8.77 -9.72
N LEU A 98 1.80 9.66 -10.66
CA LEU A 98 0.51 9.72 -11.34
C LEU A 98 0.29 8.49 -12.22
N LEU A 99 1.31 8.05 -12.96
CA LEU A 99 1.26 6.83 -13.77
C LEU A 99 1.03 5.60 -12.90
N PHE A 100 1.78 5.46 -11.81
CA PHE A 100 1.60 4.35 -10.87
C PHE A 100 0.19 4.36 -10.27
N HIS A 101 -0.30 5.54 -9.89
CA HIS A 101 -1.66 5.69 -9.38
C HIS A 101 -2.69 5.24 -10.40
N GLY A 102 -2.58 5.70 -11.65
CA GLY A 102 -3.46 5.32 -12.74
C GLY A 102 -3.47 3.81 -12.98
N ILE A 103 -2.32 3.13 -12.95
CA ILE A 103 -2.24 1.67 -13.12
C ILE A 103 -2.97 0.96 -11.97
N ALA A 104 -2.68 1.33 -10.72
CA ALA A 104 -3.27 0.68 -9.55
C ALA A 104 -4.78 0.93 -9.41
N THR A 105 -5.27 2.13 -9.74
CA THR A 105 -6.70 2.45 -9.72
C THR A 105 -7.45 1.81 -10.88
N THR A 106 -6.85 1.77 -12.08
CA THR A 106 -7.45 1.10 -13.23
C THR A 106 -7.54 -0.40 -13.00
N GLY A 107 -6.47 -1.01 -12.46
CA GLY A 107 -6.44 -2.44 -12.13
C GLY A 107 -7.57 -2.84 -11.19
N VAL A 108 -7.77 -2.09 -10.11
CA VAL A 108 -8.84 -2.40 -9.15
C VAL A 108 -10.24 -2.09 -9.69
N ALA A 109 -10.40 -1.05 -10.51
CA ALA A 109 -11.69 -0.72 -11.12
C ALA A 109 -12.14 -1.82 -12.10
N ILE A 110 -11.26 -2.25 -13.00
CA ILE A 110 -11.55 -3.33 -13.96
C ILE A 110 -11.83 -4.64 -13.23
N LEU A 111 -11.02 -4.98 -12.20
CA LEU A 111 -11.24 -6.16 -11.37
C LEU A 111 -12.63 -6.13 -10.71
N ALA A 112 -12.98 -5.01 -10.07
CA ALA A 112 -14.24 -4.87 -9.37
C ALA A 112 -15.45 -4.99 -10.32
N ILE A 113 -15.37 -4.43 -11.53
CA ILE A 113 -16.42 -4.56 -12.54
C ILE A 113 -16.56 -6.02 -12.97
N GLY A 114 -15.45 -6.69 -13.32
CA GLY A 114 -15.47 -8.10 -13.73
C GLY A 114 -16.06 -9.02 -12.67
N VAL A 115 -15.63 -8.88 -11.40
CA VAL A 115 -16.18 -9.68 -10.28
C VAL A 115 -17.67 -9.37 -10.07
N SER A 116 -18.06 -8.09 -10.08
CA SER A 116 -19.46 -7.72 -9.85
C SER A 116 -20.41 -8.23 -10.94
N ASN A 117 -19.96 -8.26 -12.18
CA ASN A 117 -20.75 -8.79 -13.29
C ASN A 117 -20.90 -10.32 -13.18
N LEU A 118 -19.82 -11.04 -12.84
CA LEU A 118 -19.84 -12.49 -12.65
C LEU A 118 -20.69 -12.93 -11.45
N ASP A 119 -20.72 -12.14 -10.39
CA ASP A 119 -21.53 -12.39 -9.19
C ASP A 119 -23.01 -12.00 -9.39
N SER A 120 -23.39 -11.40 -10.52
CA SER A 120 -24.75 -10.93 -10.76
C SER A 120 -25.72 -12.08 -11.08
N SER A 121 -26.93 -12.01 -10.53
CA SER A 121 -27.97 -13.06 -10.71
C SER A 121 -28.52 -13.18 -12.15
N ASN A 122 -28.13 -12.29 -13.06
CA ASN A 122 -28.62 -12.22 -14.44
C ASN A 122 -27.47 -12.31 -15.47
N VAL A 123 -26.32 -12.91 -15.10
CA VAL A 123 -25.18 -13.01 -16.02
C VAL A 123 -25.58 -13.81 -17.26
N LYS A 124 -25.32 -13.25 -18.44
CA LYS A 124 -25.58 -13.94 -19.71
C LYS A 124 -24.38 -14.84 -20.03
N PRO A 125 -24.59 -16.07 -20.53
CA PRO A 125 -23.48 -16.94 -20.94
C PRO A 125 -22.53 -16.32 -21.96
N SER A 126 -23.00 -15.37 -22.78
CA SER A 126 -22.18 -14.63 -23.74
C SER A 126 -21.18 -13.65 -23.12
N ASP A 127 -21.47 -13.17 -21.90
CA ASP A 127 -20.74 -12.06 -21.28
C ASP A 127 -19.65 -12.60 -20.33
N VAL A 128 -19.81 -13.83 -19.84
CA VAL A 128 -18.87 -14.54 -18.95
C VAL A 128 -17.40 -14.50 -19.44
N PRO A 129 -17.08 -14.75 -20.73
CA PRO A 129 -15.70 -14.70 -21.19
C PRO A 129 -15.09 -13.29 -21.13
N THR A 130 -15.90 -12.26 -21.36
CA THR A 130 -15.45 -10.86 -21.30
C THR A 130 -15.24 -10.44 -19.85
N ASP A 131 -16.15 -10.77 -18.94
CA ASP A 131 -16.02 -10.42 -17.52
C ASP A 131 -14.86 -11.17 -16.85
N ASP A 132 -14.65 -12.45 -17.18
CA ASP A 132 -13.46 -13.21 -16.75
C ASP A 132 -12.16 -12.57 -17.26
N ALA A 133 -12.13 -12.09 -18.51
CA ALA A 133 -10.99 -11.34 -19.04
C ALA A 133 -10.74 -10.03 -18.26
N MET A 134 -11.80 -9.35 -17.80
CA MET A 134 -11.67 -8.16 -16.95
C MET A 134 -11.07 -8.52 -15.58
N VAL A 135 -11.53 -9.62 -14.95
CA VAL A 135 -10.95 -10.12 -13.69
C VAL A 135 -9.45 -10.41 -13.86
N LYS A 136 -9.09 -11.15 -14.91
CA LYS A 136 -7.69 -11.47 -15.25
C LYS A 136 -6.84 -10.21 -15.48
N ALA A 137 -7.35 -9.25 -16.25
CA ALA A 137 -6.67 -8.00 -16.53
C ALA A 137 -6.46 -7.17 -15.26
N GLY A 138 -7.46 -7.08 -14.39
CA GLY A 138 -7.36 -6.37 -13.11
C GLY A 138 -6.33 -6.98 -12.17
N ILE A 139 -6.32 -8.32 -12.03
CA ILE A 139 -5.31 -9.05 -11.24
C ILE A 139 -3.91 -8.85 -11.83
N ALA A 140 -3.77 -8.88 -13.16
CA ALA A 140 -2.49 -8.63 -13.83
C ALA A 140 -1.95 -7.23 -13.54
N LEU A 141 -2.80 -6.19 -13.61
CA LEU A 141 -2.41 -4.81 -13.31
C LEU A 141 -2.02 -4.60 -11.84
N LEU A 142 -2.71 -5.24 -10.89
CA LEU A 142 -2.35 -5.20 -9.47
C LEU A 142 -1.04 -5.95 -9.20
N THR A 143 -0.83 -7.09 -9.86
CA THR A 143 0.44 -7.84 -9.80
C THR A 143 1.60 -7.02 -10.35
N LEU A 144 1.38 -6.33 -11.48
CA LEU A 144 2.37 -5.42 -12.07
C LEU A 144 2.67 -4.26 -11.10
N SER A 145 1.65 -3.69 -10.46
CA SER A 145 1.83 -2.62 -9.48
C SER A 145 2.68 -3.08 -8.29
N TRP A 146 2.43 -4.28 -7.77
CA TRP A 146 3.28 -4.89 -6.74
C TRP A 146 4.73 -5.06 -7.21
N ALA A 147 4.94 -5.67 -8.38
CA ALA A 147 6.28 -5.88 -8.93
C ALA A 147 7.05 -4.56 -9.14
N ILE A 148 6.37 -3.49 -9.57
CA ILE A 148 6.97 -2.16 -9.69
C ILE A 148 7.45 -1.65 -8.33
N VAL A 149 6.63 -1.74 -7.28
CA VAL A 149 7.02 -1.32 -5.91
C VAL A 149 8.20 -2.15 -5.40
N ALA A 150 8.17 -3.47 -5.61
CA ALA A 150 9.27 -4.39 -5.29
C ALA A 150 10.58 -3.96 -5.96
N ILE A 151 10.56 -3.79 -7.28
CA ILE A 151 11.75 -3.44 -8.07
C ILE A 151 12.28 -2.06 -7.67
N VAL A 152 11.40 -1.06 -7.55
CA VAL A 152 11.82 0.31 -7.21
C VAL A 152 12.34 0.40 -5.77
N SER A 153 11.79 -0.36 -4.83
CA SER A 153 12.27 -0.37 -3.44
C SER A 153 13.65 -1.02 -3.32
N VAL A 154 13.89 -2.16 -3.98
CA VAL A 154 15.21 -2.80 -4.06
C VAL A 154 16.22 -1.89 -4.78
N TRP A 155 15.82 -1.29 -5.90
CA TRP A 155 16.66 -0.36 -6.64
C TRP A 155 17.03 0.86 -5.79
N ALA A 156 16.08 1.43 -5.04
CA ALA A 156 16.32 2.55 -4.14
C ALA A 156 17.32 2.17 -3.03
N LEU A 157 17.24 0.96 -2.47
CA LEU A 157 18.16 0.47 -1.45
C LEU A 157 19.60 0.40 -1.97
N ALA A 158 19.76 -0.09 -3.22
CA ALA A 158 21.05 -0.22 -3.88
C ALA A 158 21.66 1.12 -4.33
N HIS A 159 20.88 2.20 -4.39
CA HIS A 159 21.31 3.53 -4.84
C HIS A 159 21.08 4.59 -3.74
N PRO A 160 21.88 4.56 -2.65
CA PRO A 160 21.85 5.62 -1.65
C PRO A 160 22.29 6.96 -2.24
N ALA A 161 21.89 8.05 -1.60
CA ALA A 161 22.27 9.41 -2.00
C ALA A 161 23.79 9.58 -2.11
N LYS A 162 24.25 10.20 -3.20
CA LYS A 162 25.63 10.67 -3.35
C LYS A 162 25.82 12.07 -2.77
N SER A 163 24.75 12.87 -2.71
CA SER A 163 24.77 14.18 -2.06
C SER A 163 24.89 14.07 -0.54
N GLN A 164 25.43 15.11 0.10
CA GLN A 164 25.48 15.15 1.55
C GLN A 164 24.07 15.20 2.16
N LYS A 165 23.69 14.13 2.83
CA LYS A 165 22.47 14.03 3.64
C LYS A 165 22.84 13.92 5.12
N SER A 166 22.00 14.48 5.99
CA SER A 166 22.19 14.33 7.42
C SER A 166 22.02 12.87 7.85
N LYS A 167 22.80 12.42 8.86
CA LYS A 167 22.70 11.06 9.41
C LYS A 167 21.26 10.71 9.83
N SER A 168 20.55 11.66 10.43
CA SER A 168 19.14 11.50 10.84
C SER A 168 18.21 11.27 9.65
N SER A 169 18.41 11.98 8.53
CA SER A 169 17.66 11.77 7.28
C SER A 169 17.87 10.36 6.74
N ILE A 170 19.13 9.93 6.62
CA ILE A 170 19.44 8.59 6.09
C ILE A 170 18.79 7.51 6.95
N VAL A 171 18.91 7.58 8.27
CA VAL A 171 18.30 6.61 9.20
C VAL A 171 16.77 6.57 9.05
N ALA A 172 16.12 7.72 8.93
CA ALA A 172 14.67 7.78 8.72
C ALA A 172 14.27 7.16 7.37
N GLY A 173 14.97 7.51 6.30
CA GLY A 173 14.72 6.97 4.96
C GLY A 173 14.93 5.46 4.90
N THR A 174 16.00 4.95 5.51
CA THR A 174 16.27 3.50 5.62
C THR A 174 15.16 2.77 6.36
N ARG A 175 14.69 3.31 7.50
CA ARG A 175 13.58 2.69 8.27
C ARG A 175 12.28 2.61 7.48
N LEU A 176 11.93 3.68 6.76
CA LEU A 176 10.76 3.67 5.88
C LEU A 176 10.94 2.69 4.72
N LEU A 177 12.12 2.64 4.11
CA LEU A 177 12.41 1.72 3.01
C LEU A 177 12.33 0.24 3.42
N TRP A 178 12.86 -0.10 4.60
CA TRP A 178 12.71 -1.46 5.15
C TRP A 178 11.26 -1.82 5.43
N SER A 179 10.43 -0.86 5.88
CA SER A 179 9.00 -1.12 6.07
C SER A 179 8.29 -1.43 4.75
N VAL A 180 8.68 -0.77 3.65
CA VAL A 180 8.19 -1.08 2.30
C VAL A 180 8.63 -2.47 1.87
N LEU A 181 9.91 -2.82 2.03
CA LEU A 181 10.42 -4.14 1.65
C LEU A 181 9.74 -5.29 2.44
N ILE A 182 9.54 -5.11 3.75
CA ILE A 182 8.79 -6.08 4.57
C ILE A 182 7.35 -6.17 4.07
N SER A 183 6.67 -5.03 3.90
CA SER A 183 5.30 -5.01 3.36
C SER A 183 5.22 -5.64 1.97
N ASP A 184 6.24 -5.51 1.14
CA ASP A 184 6.26 -6.04 -0.22
C ASP A 184 6.25 -7.58 -0.23
N VAL A 185 7.00 -8.21 0.69
CA VAL A 185 6.97 -9.67 0.89
C VAL A 185 5.57 -10.15 1.28
N PHE A 186 4.95 -9.52 2.27
CA PHE A 186 3.62 -9.94 2.77
C PHE A 186 2.51 -9.63 1.78
N SER A 187 2.52 -8.44 1.15
CA SER A 187 1.59 -8.12 0.07
C SER A 187 1.78 -9.04 -1.14
N GLY A 188 3.00 -9.53 -1.40
CA GLY A 188 3.30 -10.56 -2.38
C GLY A 188 2.59 -11.89 -2.10
N ILE A 189 2.54 -12.34 -0.84
CA ILE A 189 1.75 -13.53 -0.44
C ILE A 189 0.28 -13.38 -0.87
N ARG A 190 -0.31 -12.20 -0.61
CA ARG A 190 -1.70 -11.89 -1.00
C ARG A 190 -1.90 -11.88 -2.53
N VAL A 191 -0.96 -11.29 -3.27
CA VAL A 191 -1.00 -11.24 -4.74
C VAL A 191 -0.88 -12.65 -5.32
N ILE A 192 0.07 -13.45 -4.84
CA ILE A 192 0.27 -14.84 -5.25
C ILE A 192 -0.97 -15.67 -4.92
N TYR A 193 -1.56 -15.52 -3.74
CA TYR A 193 -2.82 -16.19 -3.39
C TYR A 193 -3.93 -15.89 -4.41
N THR A 194 -4.06 -14.62 -4.82
CA THR A 194 -5.04 -14.20 -5.82
C THR A 194 -4.76 -14.83 -7.19
N LEU A 195 -3.48 -14.89 -7.61
CA LEU A 195 -3.07 -15.54 -8.86
C LEU A 195 -3.31 -17.05 -8.82
N VAL A 196 -2.99 -17.72 -7.72
CA VAL A 196 -3.22 -19.16 -7.56
C VAL A 196 -4.70 -19.45 -7.66
N SER A 197 -5.55 -18.71 -6.94
CA SER A 197 -7.01 -18.89 -7.06
C SER A 197 -7.52 -18.67 -8.49
N LEU A 198 -6.94 -17.72 -9.22
CA LEU A 198 -7.32 -17.43 -10.61
C LEU A 198 -6.93 -18.57 -11.56
N VAL A 199 -5.78 -19.20 -11.33
CA VAL A 199 -5.27 -20.27 -12.20
C VAL A 199 -5.91 -21.62 -11.86
N THR A 200 -6.10 -21.92 -10.57
CA THR A 200 -6.64 -23.22 -10.15
C THR A 200 -8.15 -23.29 -10.27
N GLN A 201 -8.86 -22.16 -10.20
CA GLN A 201 -10.33 -22.09 -10.18
C GLN A 201 -10.96 -23.00 -9.10
N ASP A 202 -10.20 -23.28 -8.04
CA ASP A 202 -10.64 -24.11 -6.91
C ASP A 202 -11.52 -23.26 -5.98
N GLU A 203 -12.75 -23.72 -5.75
CA GLU A 203 -13.72 -23.05 -4.88
C GLU A 203 -13.18 -22.82 -3.46
N THR A 204 -12.36 -23.74 -2.94
CA THR A 204 -11.78 -23.61 -1.60
C THR A 204 -10.73 -22.51 -1.51
N LEU A 205 -10.11 -22.15 -2.63
CA LEU A 205 -9.09 -21.11 -2.74
C LEU A 205 -9.68 -19.75 -3.11
N ASN A 206 -10.98 -19.66 -3.40
CA ASN A 206 -11.62 -18.41 -3.78
C ASN A 206 -11.41 -17.31 -2.70
N PRO A 207 -10.85 -16.14 -3.03
CA PRO A 207 -10.57 -15.05 -2.09
C PRO A 207 -11.80 -14.45 -1.40
N VAL A 208 -12.98 -14.68 -1.99
CA VAL A 208 -14.27 -14.14 -1.53
C VAL A 208 -15.08 -15.22 -0.80
N THR A 209 -15.26 -16.39 -1.42
CA THR A 209 -16.17 -17.44 -0.91
C THR A 209 -15.46 -18.67 -0.37
N GLY A 210 -14.15 -18.78 -0.57
CA GLY A 210 -13.36 -19.93 -0.19
C GLY A 210 -13.14 -20.06 1.31
N SER A 211 -12.29 -21.02 1.68
CA SER A 211 -12.06 -21.39 3.08
C SER A 211 -11.67 -20.18 3.93
N LEU A 212 -12.43 -19.96 5.02
CA LEU A 212 -12.19 -18.86 5.96
C LEU A 212 -10.76 -18.88 6.48
N THR A 213 -10.24 -20.07 6.80
CA THR A 213 -8.86 -20.25 7.29
C THR A 213 -7.85 -19.77 6.25
N ILE A 214 -8.04 -20.12 4.98
CA ILE A 214 -7.15 -19.73 3.89
C ILE A 214 -7.21 -18.22 3.67
N ARG A 215 -8.42 -17.64 3.65
CA ARG A 215 -8.62 -16.18 3.54
C ARG A 215 -7.97 -15.42 4.69
N VAL A 216 -8.05 -15.92 5.92
CA VAL A 216 -7.38 -15.29 7.08
C VAL A 216 -5.86 -15.37 6.94
N LEU A 217 -5.31 -16.55 6.65
CA LEU A 217 -3.86 -16.77 6.62
C LEU A 217 -3.19 -16.11 5.40
N LEU A 218 -3.84 -16.10 4.24
CA LEU A 218 -3.26 -15.63 2.98
C LEU A 218 -3.75 -14.26 2.54
N SER A 219 -4.76 -13.69 3.21
CA SER A 219 -5.19 -12.30 3.00
C SER A 219 -5.02 -11.46 4.24
N LEU A 220 -5.86 -11.68 5.27
CA LEU A 220 -5.98 -10.78 6.40
C LEU A 220 -4.65 -10.59 7.16
N ILE A 221 -3.96 -11.69 7.48
CA ILE A 221 -2.70 -11.63 8.24
C ILE A 221 -1.59 -10.90 7.46
N PRO A 222 -1.28 -11.25 6.20
CA PRO A 222 -0.27 -10.52 5.44
C PRO A 222 -0.56 -9.02 5.36
N GLU A 223 -1.82 -8.66 5.13
CA GLU A 223 -2.25 -7.26 5.04
C GLU A 223 -2.13 -6.52 6.37
N LEU A 224 -2.45 -7.19 7.49
CA LEU A 224 -2.23 -6.66 8.83
C LEU A 224 -0.74 -6.43 9.11
N VAL A 225 0.12 -7.36 8.73
CA VAL A 225 1.58 -7.22 8.89
C VAL A 225 2.11 -6.02 8.11
N CYS A 226 1.63 -5.79 6.88
CA CYS A 226 1.96 -4.60 6.10
C CYS A 226 1.60 -3.31 6.86
N VAL A 227 0.37 -3.22 7.37
CA VAL A 227 -0.07 -2.03 8.13
C VAL A 227 0.76 -1.84 9.40
N LEU A 228 1.03 -2.89 10.16
CA LEU A 228 1.86 -2.79 11.37
C LEU A 228 3.30 -2.36 11.06
N ALA A 229 3.89 -2.86 9.98
CA ALA A 229 5.22 -2.45 9.52
C ALA A 229 5.25 -0.95 9.18
N PHE A 230 4.26 -0.46 8.44
CA PHE A 230 4.14 0.95 8.11
C PHE A 230 3.90 1.83 9.34
N LEU A 231 2.98 1.46 10.23
CA LEU A 231 2.69 2.26 11.44
C LEU A 231 3.90 2.31 12.37
N THR A 232 4.63 1.20 12.51
CA THR A 232 5.86 1.17 13.32
C THR A 232 6.90 2.11 12.74
N ALA A 233 7.17 2.02 11.43
CA ALA A 233 8.15 2.87 10.77
C ALA A 233 7.72 4.36 10.79
N GLY A 234 6.45 4.66 10.53
CA GLY A 234 5.91 6.02 10.59
C GLY A 234 6.03 6.60 11.99
N PHE A 235 5.66 5.85 13.03
CA PHE A 235 5.78 6.33 14.41
C PHE A 235 7.24 6.62 14.81
N VAL A 236 8.17 5.76 14.37
CA VAL A 236 9.60 5.88 14.64
C VAL A 236 10.24 7.04 13.84
N THR A 237 9.70 7.36 12.66
CA THR A 237 10.24 8.39 11.75
C THR A 237 9.44 9.70 11.76
N ARG A 238 8.44 9.83 12.65
CA ARG A 238 7.54 11.00 12.80
C ARG A 238 8.19 12.38 12.86
N ASN A 239 9.48 12.48 13.20
CA ASN A 239 10.21 13.74 13.29
C ASN A 239 11.19 13.97 12.13
N ALA A 240 11.25 13.07 11.13
CA ALA A 240 12.24 13.08 10.06
C ALA A 240 12.29 14.42 9.30
N ALA A 241 11.12 14.99 8.95
CA ALA A 241 11.04 16.28 8.27
C ALA A 241 11.66 17.42 9.11
N ARG A 242 11.34 17.44 10.41
CA ARG A 242 11.83 18.47 11.35
C ARG A 242 13.32 18.33 11.57
N ASP A 243 13.80 17.11 11.78
CA ASP A 243 15.19 16.84 12.13
C ASP A 243 16.10 17.06 10.91
N SER A 244 15.63 16.69 9.71
CA SER A 244 16.30 17.00 8.43
C SER A 244 16.41 18.52 8.20
N SER A 245 15.33 19.27 8.41
CA SER A 245 15.35 20.74 8.28
C SER A 245 16.34 21.41 9.23
N LYS A 246 16.37 20.97 10.49
CA LYS A 246 17.33 21.48 11.50
C LYS A 246 18.77 21.19 11.09
N ALA A 247 19.06 19.97 10.61
CA ALA A 247 20.40 19.59 10.19
C ALA A 247 20.88 20.42 8.99
N ASN A 248 20.02 20.67 8.00
CA ASN A 248 20.37 21.48 6.83
C ASN A 248 20.66 22.94 7.21
N ARG A 249 19.89 23.53 8.14
CA ARG A 249 20.16 24.88 8.66
C ARG A 249 21.49 24.95 9.42
N ALA A 250 21.84 23.91 10.17
CA ALA A 250 23.11 23.83 10.89
C ALA A 250 24.32 23.62 9.95
N ALA A 251 24.14 22.94 8.82
CA ALA A 251 25.17 22.82 7.78
C ALA A 251 25.42 24.18 7.11
N GLY A 252 24.37 24.85 6.60
CA GLY A 252 24.54 26.13 5.91
C GLY A 252 25.14 27.24 6.78
N ARG A 253 24.90 27.24 8.10
CA ARG A 253 25.57 28.16 9.04
C ARG A 253 27.08 27.91 9.16
N ARG A 254 27.52 26.66 9.07
CA ARG A 254 28.96 26.33 9.13
C ARG A 254 29.68 26.78 7.86
N ASP A 255 29.06 26.58 6.70
CA ASP A 255 29.65 26.96 5.41
C ASP A 255 29.84 28.48 5.31
N LEU A 256 28.88 29.27 5.83
CA LEU A 256 29.01 30.72 5.92
C LEU A 256 30.18 31.14 6.81
N ASN A 257 30.28 30.57 8.02
CA ASN A 257 31.37 30.89 8.94
C ASN A 257 32.75 30.48 8.41
N SER A 258 32.83 29.46 7.56
CA SER A 258 34.08 29.03 6.91
C SER A 258 34.47 29.86 5.69
N ALA A 259 33.54 30.62 5.11
CA ALA A 259 33.81 31.51 3.98
C ALA A 259 34.30 32.91 4.41
N GLU A 260 34.13 33.27 5.68
CA GLU A 260 34.53 34.57 6.26
C GLU A 260 35.96 34.56 6.87
N ILE A 261 36.67 33.44 6.81
CA ILE A 261 38.06 33.25 7.30
C ILE A 261 38.98 33.04 6.10
#